data_AF-X1F6C7-F1
#
_entry.id   AF-X1F6C7-F1
#
_cell.length_a   1.000
_cell.length_b   1.000
_cell.length_c   1.000
_cell.angle_alpha   90.00
_cell.angle_beta   90.00
_cell.angle_gamma   90.00
#
_symmetry.space_group_name_H-M   'P 1'
#
loop_
_entity.id
_entity.type
_entity.pdbx_description
1 polymer ?
#
loop_
_entity_poly.entity_id
_entity_poly.type
_entity_poly.pdbx_seq_one_letter_code
_entity_poly.pdbx_strand_id
1 'polypeptide(L)'
;MYRRLIILSVIILAALCGLAWLGYRSIEIRAQGLEGARLGEFAAVAEQIRQDVKRKLDEFMQTEQNRPYTDYQYYYVPEYVAPGQQQMPLLRSPLAGRLENDFAYGNFQVESDGRIVTPYYRADQSQIAQVRV
;
A
#
# COMPACT_ATOMS: atom_id res chain seq x y z
N MET A 1 -34.01 73.60 -1.00
CA MET A 1 -32.84 72.87 -1.54
C MET A 1 -32.40 71.67 -0.70
N TYR A 2 -32.51 71.70 0.64
CA TYR A 2 -32.02 70.63 1.54
C TYR A 2 -32.66 69.24 1.38
N ARG A 3 -33.95 69.14 1.02
CA ARG A 3 -34.63 67.82 0.83
C ARG A 3 -33.92 66.91 -0.19
N ARG A 4 -33.38 67.48 -1.27
CA ARG A 4 -32.69 66.70 -2.31
C ARG A 4 -31.34 66.15 -1.83
N LEU A 5 -30.61 66.92 -1.01
CA LEU A 5 -29.34 66.49 -0.42
C LEU A 5 -29.53 65.36 0.59
N ILE A 6 -30.61 65.41 1.38
CA ILE A 6 -30.96 64.35 2.33
C ILE A 6 -31.25 63.03 1.59
N ILE A 7 -32.06 63.08 0.53
CA ILE A 7 -32.37 61.88 -0.28
C ILE A 7 -31.10 61.29 -0.88
N LEU A 8 -30.21 62.12 -1.42
CA LEU A 8 -28.97 61.67 -2.05
C LEU A 8 -28.01 61.03 -1.02
N SER A 9 -27.91 61.62 0.17
CA SER A 9 -27.12 61.06 1.27
C SER A 9 -27.64 59.70 1.75
N VAL A 10 -28.95 59.53 1.87
CA VAL A 10 -29.56 58.25 2.26
C VAL A 10 -29.29 57.17 1.21
N ILE A 11 -29.37 57.49 -0.07
CA ILE A 11 -29.08 56.54 -1.16
C ILE A 11 -27.61 56.11 -1.11
N ILE A 12 -26.68 57.06 -0.93
CA ILE A 12 -25.25 56.76 -0.83
C ILE A 12 -24.97 55.88 0.39
N LEU A 13 -25.57 56.21 1.54
CA LEU A 13 -25.40 55.43 2.75
C LEU A 13 -25.94 54.00 2.59
N ALA A 14 -27.12 53.85 1.98
CA ALA A 14 -27.71 52.55 1.69
C ALA A 14 -26.83 51.72 0.72
N ALA A 15 -26.28 52.36 -0.31
CA ALA A 15 -25.37 51.72 -1.26
C ALA A 15 -24.06 51.26 -0.59
N LEU A 16 -23.47 52.10 0.28
CA LEU A 16 -22.28 51.75 1.06
C LEU A 16 -22.55 50.57 2.01
N CYS A 17 -23.69 50.57 2.72
CA CYS A 17 -24.08 49.46 3.57
C CYS A 17 -24.29 48.16 2.78
N GLY A 18 -24.91 48.24 1.60
CA GLY A 18 -25.10 47.09 0.71
C GLY A 18 -23.77 46.50 0.24
N LEU A 19 -22.83 47.36 -0.18
CA LEU A 19 -21.49 46.94 -0.61
C LEU A 19 -20.68 46.33 0.54
N ALA A 20 -20.75 46.92 1.75
CA ALA A 20 -20.07 46.39 2.92
C ALA A 20 -20.59 44.99 3.31
N TRP A 21 -21.91 44.78 3.26
CA TRP A 21 -22.51 43.47 3.53
C TRP A 21 -22.09 42.44 2.47
N LEU A 22 -22.21 42.76 1.18
CA LEU A 22 -21.78 41.85 0.11
C LEU A 22 -20.29 41.51 0.21
N GLY A 23 -19.45 42.50 0.53
CA GLY A 23 -18.04 42.30 0.81
C GLY A 23 -17.79 41.30 1.94
N TYR A 24 -18.47 41.49 3.07
CA TYR A 24 -18.36 40.60 4.24
C TYR A 24 -18.75 39.15 3.91
N ARG A 25 -19.89 38.96 3.22
CA ARG A 25 -20.35 37.64 2.76
C ARG A 25 -19.37 36.98 1.80
N SER A 26 -18.75 37.76 0.92
CA SER A 26 -17.78 37.23 -0.05
C SER A 26 -16.51 36.70 0.62
N ILE A 27 -16.08 37.29 1.73
CA ILE A 27 -14.91 36.86 2.49
C ILE A 27 -15.19 35.55 3.22
N GLU A 28 -16.38 35.42 3.80
CA GLU A 28 -16.83 34.20 4.48
C GLU A 28 -16.83 32.98 3.55
N ILE A 29 -17.35 33.14 2.33
CA ILE A 29 -17.37 32.07 1.31
C ILE A 29 -15.94 31.69 0.88
N ARG A 30 -15.03 32.67 0.75
CA ARG A 30 -13.64 32.42 0.39
C ARG A 30 -12.89 31.67 1.50
N ALA A 31 -13.15 31.99 2.76
CA ALA A 31 -12.55 31.29 3.89
C ALA A 31 -12.97 29.81 3.91
N GLN A 32 -14.26 29.52 3.70
CA GLN A 32 -14.77 28.14 3.60
C GLN A 32 -14.20 27.40 2.38
N GLY A 33 -14.04 28.09 1.25
CA GLY A 33 -13.42 27.51 0.05
C GLY A 33 -11.94 27.13 0.24
N LEU A 34 -11.19 27.91 1.01
CA LEU A 34 -9.78 27.62 1.33
C LEU A 34 -9.63 26.42 2.28
N GLU A 35 -10.53 26.27 3.25
CA GLU A 35 -10.56 25.10 4.14
C GLU A 35 -10.99 23.84 3.39
N GLY A 36 -11.99 23.94 2.53
CA GLY A 36 -12.42 22.85 1.65
C GLY A 36 -11.34 22.42 0.65
N ALA A 37 -10.56 23.38 0.13
CA ALA A 37 -9.43 23.08 -0.77
C ALA A 37 -8.35 22.25 -0.07
N ARG A 38 -7.98 22.58 1.17
CA ARG A 38 -6.99 21.80 1.95
C ARG A 38 -7.47 20.39 2.23
N LEU A 39 -8.74 20.22 2.64
CA LEU A 39 -9.31 18.90 2.85
C LEU A 39 -9.37 18.08 1.56
N GLY A 40 -9.67 18.73 0.43
CA GLY A 40 -9.63 18.13 -0.90
C GLY A 40 -8.24 17.66 -1.31
N GLU A 41 -7.20 18.45 -1.02
CA GLU A 41 -5.80 18.08 -1.27
C GLU A 41 -5.39 16.85 -0.45
N PHE A 42 -5.72 16.80 0.85
CA PHE A 42 -5.45 15.62 1.67
C PHE A 42 -6.20 14.38 1.20
N ALA A 43 -7.47 14.53 0.80
CA ALA A 43 -8.25 13.43 0.24
C ALA A 43 -7.66 12.90 -1.07
N ALA A 44 -7.20 13.80 -1.96
CA ALA A 44 -6.55 13.41 -3.21
C ALA A 44 -5.23 12.66 -2.97
N VAL A 45 -4.41 13.13 -2.03
CA VAL A 45 -3.15 12.46 -1.66
C VAL A 45 -3.42 11.09 -1.03
N ALA A 46 -4.40 11.01 -0.12
CA ALA A 46 -4.78 9.74 0.50
C ALA A 46 -5.29 8.73 -0.54
N GLU A 47 -6.09 9.18 -1.50
CA GLU A 47 -6.60 8.35 -2.58
C GLU A 47 -5.48 7.88 -3.52
N GLN A 48 -4.51 8.74 -3.83
CA GLN A 48 -3.34 8.35 -4.60
C GLN A 48 -2.52 7.28 -3.88
N ILE A 49 -2.24 7.46 -2.58
CA ILE A 49 -1.53 6.46 -1.77
C ILE A 49 -2.31 5.15 -1.75
N ARG A 50 -3.64 5.20 -1.58
CA ARG A 50 -4.49 4.01 -1.58
C ARG A 50 -4.38 3.25 -2.89
N GLN A 51 -4.41 3.95 -4.02
CA GLN A 51 -4.28 3.35 -5.34
C GLN A 51 -2.89 2.72 -5.55
N ASP A 52 -1.83 3.39 -5.12
CA ASP A 52 -0.47 2.86 -5.21
C ASP A 52 -0.25 1.63 -4.34
N VAL A 53 -0.75 1.64 -3.10
CA VAL A 53 -0.70 0.47 -2.20
C VAL A 53 -1.49 -0.68 -2.80
N LYS A 54 -2.70 -0.42 -3.31
CA LYS A 54 -3.52 -1.44 -3.95
C LYS A 54 -2.80 -2.07 -5.14
N ARG A 55 -2.22 -1.26 -6.02
CA ARG A 55 -1.50 -1.75 -7.20
C ARG A 55 -0.32 -2.63 -6.81
N LYS A 56 0.52 -2.18 -5.86
CA LYS A 56 1.67 -2.97 -5.39
C LYS A 56 1.25 -4.30 -4.75
N LEU A 57 0.16 -4.30 -3.98
CA LEU A 57 -0.37 -5.52 -3.39
C LEU A 57 -0.95 -6.46 -4.45
N ASP A 58 -1.68 -5.93 -5.43
CA ASP A 58 -2.24 -6.74 -6.52
C ASP A 58 -1.10 -7.36 -7.36
N GLU A 59 -0.04 -6.62 -7.66
CA GLU A 59 1.18 -7.11 -8.31
C GLU A 59 1.85 -8.23 -7.48
N PHE A 60 2.07 -7.99 -6.19
CA PHE A 60 2.64 -8.99 -5.27
C PHE A 60 1.80 -10.27 -5.24
N MET A 61 0.48 -10.14 -5.07
CA MET A 61 -0.43 -11.29 -5.04
C MET A 61 -0.41 -12.07 -6.34
N GLN A 62 -0.34 -11.39 -7.48
CA GLN A 62 -0.26 -12.05 -8.78
C GLN A 62 1.07 -12.81 -8.94
N THR A 63 2.20 -12.25 -8.49
CA THR A 63 3.48 -12.95 -8.49
C THR A 63 3.44 -14.20 -7.60
N GLU A 64 2.94 -14.06 -6.37
CA GLU A 64 2.92 -15.17 -5.41
C GLU A 64 1.92 -16.27 -5.79
N GLN A 65 0.77 -15.93 -6.38
CA GLN A 65 -0.19 -16.93 -6.88
C GLN A 65 0.33 -17.72 -8.07
N ASN A 66 1.15 -17.10 -8.93
CA ASN A 66 1.76 -17.78 -10.07
C ASN A 66 3.05 -18.53 -9.70
N ARG A 67 3.56 -18.37 -8.47
CA ARG A 67 4.77 -19.03 -8.02
C ARG A 67 4.51 -20.54 -7.83
N PRO A 68 5.32 -21.42 -8.43
CA PRO A 68 5.21 -22.86 -8.20
C PRO A 68 5.33 -23.22 -6.72
N TYR A 69 4.50 -24.17 -6.26
CA TYR A 69 4.56 -24.64 -4.87
C TYR A 69 5.94 -25.21 -4.49
N THR A 70 6.65 -25.79 -5.46
CA THR A 70 8.00 -26.35 -5.29
C THR A 70 9.02 -25.32 -4.84
N ASP A 71 8.88 -24.04 -5.21
CA ASP A 71 9.77 -22.96 -4.79
C ASP A 71 9.72 -22.71 -3.28
N TYR A 72 8.61 -23.05 -2.60
CA TYR A 72 8.46 -22.88 -1.16
C TYR A 72 9.10 -24.01 -0.35
N GLN A 73 9.45 -25.13 -0.99
CA GLN A 73 10.08 -26.27 -0.33
C GLN A 73 11.55 -26.02 -0.07
N TYR A 74 12.08 -26.48 1.06
CA TYR A 74 13.49 -26.30 1.41
C TYR A 74 14.44 -26.81 0.30
N TYR A 75 14.14 -27.98 -0.26
CA TYR A 75 14.77 -28.53 -1.45
C TYR A 75 13.72 -28.77 -2.52
N TYR A 76 14.04 -28.46 -3.77
CA TYR A 76 13.18 -28.75 -4.90
C TYR A 76 13.97 -29.34 -6.07
N VAL A 77 13.28 -30.12 -6.89
CA VAL A 77 13.77 -30.58 -8.19
C VAL A 77 13.13 -29.67 -9.24
N PRO A 78 13.92 -28.94 -10.04
CA PRO A 78 13.35 -28.04 -11.03
C PRO A 78 12.53 -28.78 -12.09
N GLU A 79 11.39 -28.24 -12.51
CA GLU A 79 10.54 -28.92 -13.50
C GLU A 79 11.20 -29.07 -14.88
N TYR A 80 12.28 -28.33 -15.16
CA TYR A 80 13.04 -28.44 -16.41
C TYR A 80 13.99 -29.64 -16.46
N VAL A 81 14.26 -30.34 -15.36
CA VAL A 81 15.07 -31.58 -15.40
C VAL A 81 14.17 -32.75 -15.80
N ALA A 82 14.33 -33.19 -17.05
CA ALA A 82 13.54 -34.27 -17.63
C ALA A 82 13.62 -35.58 -16.81
N PRO A 83 12.53 -36.36 -16.72
CA PRO A 83 12.51 -37.66 -16.06
C PRO A 83 13.34 -38.67 -16.88
N GLY A 84 14.65 -38.67 -16.64
CA GLY A 84 15.60 -39.50 -17.39
C GLY A 84 17.06 -39.33 -16.99
N GLN A 85 17.41 -38.34 -16.15
CA GLN A 85 18.75 -38.22 -15.58
C GLN A 85 18.88 -39.05 -14.30
N GLN A 86 19.95 -39.85 -14.20
CA GLN A 86 20.24 -40.77 -13.09
C GLN A 86 20.48 -40.08 -11.73
N GLN A 87 20.69 -38.76 -11.72
CA GLN A 87 20.81 -37.94 -10.52
C GLN A 87 19.96 -36.69 -10.69
N MET A 88 18.85 -36.61 -9.96
CA MET A 88 18.05 -35.40 -9.88
C MET A 88 18.79 -34.37 -9.01
N PRO A 89 19.19 -33.21 -9.54
CA PRO A 89 19.82 -32.18 -8.73
C PRO A 89 18.80 -31.61 -7.76
N LEU A 90 19.02 -31.83 -6.46
CA LEU A 90 18.29 -31.16 -5.39
C LEU A 90 18.85 -29.75 -5.24
N LEU A 91 18.06 -28.73 -5.57
CA LEU A 91 18.44 -27.33 -5.40
C LEU A 91 17.77 -26.76 -4.15
N ARG A 92 18.45 -25.80 -3.50
CA ARG A 92 17.88 -25.04 -2.38
C ARG A 92 16.85 -24.04 -2.93
N SER A 93 15.75 -23.84 -2.19
CA SER A 93 14.73 -22.85 -2.55
C SER A 93 15.33 -21.49 -2.94
N PRO A 94 14.84 -20.85 -4.03
CA PRO A 94 15.22 -19.48 -4.37
C PRO A 94 14.80 -18.48 -3.28
N LEU A 95 13.80 -18.81 -2.45
CA LEU A 95 13.33 -18.01 -1.32
C LEU A 95 14.22 -18.11 -0.08
N ALA A 96 15.20 -19.01 -0.08
CA ALA A 96 16.14 -19.16 1.03
C ALA A 96 17.26 -18.09 1.05
N GLY A 97 17.31 -17.27 0.00
CA GLY A 97 18.18 -16.10 -0.13
C GLY A 97 17.43 -14.81 0.22
N ARG A 98 17.64 -13.75 -0.57
CA ARG A 98 16.89 -12.51 -0.42
C ARG A 98 15.55 -12.64 -1.13
N LEU A 99 14.45 -12.47 -0.40
CA LEU A 99 13.13 -12.36 -1.01
C LEU A 99 13.13 -11.15 -1.95
N GLU A 100 12.76 -11.37 -3.21
CA GLU A 100 12.80 -10.34 -4.26
C GLU A 100 11.82 -9.19 -3.98
N ASN A 101 10.82 -9.41 -3.11
CA ASN A 101 9.81 -8.43 -2.72
C ASN A 101 9.90 -8.09 -1.24
N ASP A 102 10.03 -6.79 -0.93
CA ASP A 102 10.06 -6.24 0.44
C ASP A 102 8.74 -6.43 1.23
N PHE A 103 7.70 -6.98 0.58
CA PHE A 103 6.42 -7.31 1.21
C PHE A 103 6.41 -8.67 1.91
N ALA A 104 7.39 -9.55 1.62
CA ALA A 104 7.53 -10.85 2.26
C ALA A 104 8.86 -10.92 3.03
N TYR A 105 8.80 -11.37 4.28
CA TYR A 105 9.99 -11.50 5.15
C TYR A 105 10.44 -12.94 5.36
N GLY A 106 9.59 -13.92 5.01
CA GLY A 106 9.89 -15.33 5.12
C GLY A 106 8.71 -16.20 4.71
N ASN A 107 8.99 -17.46 4.45
CA ASN A 107 8.00 -18.51 4.28
C ASN A 107 8.26 -19.66 5.26
N PHE A 108 7.20 -20.39 5.58
CA PHE A 108 7.26 -21.59 6.38
C PHE A 108 6.38 -22.66 5.74
N GLN A 109 6.79 -23.91 5.89
CA GLN A 109 6.04 -25.08 5.47
C GLN A 109 5.58 -25.84 6.70
N VAL A 110 4.33 -26.28 6.69
CA VAL A 110 3.82 -27.23 7.68
C VAL A 110 3.86 -28.62 7.04
N GLU A 111 4.67 -29.52 7.60
CA GLU A 111 4.75 -30.91 7.17
C GLU A 111 3.54 -31.71 7.66
N SER A 112 3.32 -32.90 7.10
CA SER A 112 2.18 -33.77 7.43
C SER A 112 2.17 -34.26 8.87
N ASP A 113 3.32 -34.20 9.56
CA ASP A 113 3.48 -34.52 10.97
C ASP A 113 3.30 -33.29 11.90
N GLY A 114 2.94 -32.14 11.34
CA GLY A 114 2.75 -30.88 12.06
C GLY A 114 4.03 -30.10 12.33
N ARG A 115 5.20 -30.54 11.84
CA ARG A 115 6.45 -29.78 11.98
C ARG A 115 6.43 -28.54 11.10
N ILE A 116 6.98 -27.45 11.62
CA ILE A 116 7.18 -26.21 10.89
C ILE A 116 8.62 -26.17 10.39
N VAL A 117 8.81 -26.08 9.08
CA VAL A 117 10.11 -25.99 8.41
C VAL A 117 10.23 -24.64 7.73
N THR A 118 11.41 -24.04 7.80
CA THR A 118 11.71 -22.77 7.11
C THR A 118 12.89 -22.98 6.17
N PRO A 119 13.05 -22.17 5.10
CA PRO A 119 14.21 -22.28 4.21
C PRO A 119 15.57 -22.03 4.89
N TYR A 120 15.57 -21.47 6.09
CA TYR A 120 16.76 -21.15 6.89
C TYR A 120 17.08 -22.22 7.92
N TYR A 121 16.09 -23.01 8.35
CA TYR A 121 16.24 -23.99 9.41
C TYR A 121 15.40 -25.24 9.14
N ARG A 122 16.08 -26.39 9.05
CA ARG A 122 15.46 -27.71 9.01
C ARG A 122 15.66 -28.40 10.36
N ALA A 123 14.56 -28.63 11.09
CA ALA A 123 14.59 -29.26 12.42
C ALA A 123 15.20 -30.68 12.43
N ASP A 124 15.23 -31.36 11.29
CA ASP A 124 15.78 -32.72 11.12
C ASP A 124 17.31 -32.82 11.26
N GLN A 125 18.07 -31.72 11.14
CA GLN A 125 19.54 -31.79 11.34
C GLN A 125 19.94 -31.96 12.81
N SER A 126 19.04 -31.66 13.76
CA SER A 126 19.28 -31.86 15.19
C SER A 126 19.32 -33.34 15.58
N GLN A 127 18.71 -34.24 14.80
CA GLN A 127 18.56 -35.65 15.13
C GLN A 127 19.55 -36.57 14.40
N ILE A 128 20.05 -36.17 13.22
CA ILE A 128 21.04 -36.97 12.47
C ILE A 128 22.46 -36.78 13.04
N ALA A 129 22.74 -35.69 13.76
CA ALA A 129 24.04 -35.44 14.41
C ALA A 129 24.24 -36.15 15.77
N GLN A 130 23.19 -36.76 16.35
CA GLN A 130 23.28 -37.44 17.66
C GLN A 130 23.18 -38.98 17.58
N VAL A 131 22.97 -39.55 16.40
CA VAL A 131 23.00 -41.01 16.19
C VAL A 131 24.26 -41.40 15.42
N ARG A 132 25.43 -41.07 15.97
CA ARG A 132 26.70 -41.64 15.54
C ARG A 132 27.77 -41.51 16.63
N VAL A 133 27.66 -42.31 17.69
CA VAL A 133 28.73 -43.12 18.32
C VAL A 133 28.06 -44.26 19.08
#